data_AF-A0A7X8W524-F1
#
_entry.id   AF-A0A7X8W524-F1
#
_cell.length_a   1.000
_cell.length_b   1.000
_cell.length_c   1.000
_cell.angle_alpha   90.00
_cell.angle_beta   90.00
_cell.angle_gamma   90.00
#
_symmetry.space_group_name_H-M   'P 1'
#
loop_
_entity.id
_entity.type
_entity.pdbx_description
1 polymer ?
#
loop_
_entity_poly.entity_id
_entity_poly.type
_entity_poly.pdbx_seq_one_letter_code
_entity_poly.pdbx_strand_id
1 'polypeptide(L)'
;FSSFFSIPQAVEGLEKDAKKIKKAVFLGLFNNFVIIIVISISALLASKEVTIVAIAGWSAALGPWAQIVANVFTILAMLTTYWSISLALSSIVEEQLKLKTQLCWLLSTLPSLLLTLIGIGDFLSLLEIAGGAIAIIVAVMVVPTYRIARKEIPEGIMKRFSSTPYQVFVVIAYIIMAVGNLI
;
A
#
# COMPACT_ATOMS: atom_id res chain seq x y z
N PHE A 1 -1.73 3.75 0.72
CA PHE A 1 -0.74 3.67 1.82
C PHE A 1 0.65 3.20 1.37
N SER A 2 0.80 2.31 0.39
CA SER A 2 2.12 1.75 0.00
C SER A 2 3.03 2.68 -0.84
N SER A 3 2.58 3.88 -1.21
CA SER A 3 3.32 4.77 -2.13
C SER A 3 4.63 5.33 -1.55
N PHE A 4 4.82 5.27 -0.23
CA PHE A 4 6.05 5.74 0.42
C PHE A 4 7.29 4.99 -0.04
N PHE A 5 7.16 3.69 -0.35
CA PHE A 5 8.27 2.87 -0.85
C PHE A 5 8.72 3.25 -2.26
N SER A 6 7.87 3.95 -3.02
CA SER A 6 8.18 4.41 -4.37
C SER A 6 8.74 5.83 -4.45
N ILE A 7 8.80 6.54 -3.32
CA ILE A 7 9.36 7.89 -3.28
C ILE A 7 10.84 7.93 -3.68
N PRO A 8 11.73 7.05 -3.17
CA PRO A 8 13.14 7.04 -3.59
C PRO A 8 13.30 6.84 -5.10
N GLN A 9 12.52 5.92 -5.67
CA GLN A 9 12.51 5.64 -7.11
C GLN A 9 12.03 6.85 -7.92
N ALA A 10 11.01 7.56 -7.43
CA ALA A 10 10.53 8.80 -8.04
C ALA A 10 11.56 9.94 -7.93
N VAL A 11 12.35 10.01 -6.86
CA VAL A 11 13.44 10.98 -6.68
C VAL A 11 14.54 10.75 -7.72
N GLU A 12 14.92 9.49 -7.93
CA GLU A 12 15.90 9.12 -8.95
C GLU A 12 15.39 9.42 -10.36
N GLY A 13 14.14 9.05 -10.68
CA GLY A 13 13.54 9.31 -11.98
C GLY A 13 13.29 10.80 -12.31
N LEU A 14 13.25 11.67 -11.30
CA LEU A 14 13.09 13.12 -11.45
C LEU A 14 14.41 13.89 -11.31
N GLU A 15 15.55 13.21 -11.53
CA GLU A 15 16.90 13.79 -11.51
C GLU A 15 17.22 14.56 -10.21
N LYS A 16 16.63 14.13 -9.09
CA LYS A 16 16.79 14.79 -7.78
C LYS A 16 16.31 16.26 -7.73
N ASP A 17 15.48 16.71 -8.67
CA ASP A 17 14.90 18.06 -8.66
C ASP A 17 13.84 18.20 -7.56
N ALA A 18 14.21 18.89 -6.48
CA ALA A 18 13.37 19.06 -5.30
C ALA A 18 12.00 19.72 -5.56
N LYS A 19 11.88 20.59 -6.57
CA LYS A 19 10.59 21.23 -6.91
C LYS A 19 9.68 20.24 -7.64
N LYS A 20 10.23 19.52 -8.62
CA LYS A 20 9.47 18.49 -9.38
C LYS A 20 9.03 17.35 -8.47
N ILE A 21 9.90 16.88 -7.58
CA ILE A 21 9.59 15.82 -6.61
C ILE A 21 8.43 16.22 -5.71
N LYS A 22 8.48 17.40 -5.08
CA LYS A 22 7.39 17.88 -4.21
C LYS A 22 6.07 17.96 -4.96
N LYS A 23 6.09 18.49 -6.19
CA LYS A 23 4.90 18.60 -7.03
C LYS A 23 4.36 17.22 -7.43
N ALA A 24 5.22 16.29 -7.82
CA ALA A 24 4.85 14.93 -8.19
C ALA A 24 4.23 14.17 -7.00
N VAL A 25 4.85 14.24 -5.82
CA VAL A 25 4.31 13.62 -4.59
C VAL A 25 2.97 14.23 -4.21
N PHE A 26 2.87 15.57 -4.21
CA PHE A 26 1.62 16.25 -3.89
C PHE A 26 0.50 15.90 -4.88
N LEU A 27 0.76 15.96 -6.18
CA LEU A 27 -0.22 15.62 -7.21
C LEU A 27 -0.62 14.14 -7.14
N GLY A 28 0.33 13.23 -6.91
CA GLY A 28 0.05 11.81 -6.77
C GLY A 28 -0.86 11.52 -5.56
N LEU A 29 -0.52 12.09 -4.40
CA LEU A 29 -1.35 11.96 -3.19
C LEU A 29 -2.72 12.61 -3.34
N PHE A 30 -2.79 13.81 -3.91
CA PHE A 30 -4.04 14.52 -4.15
C PHE A 30 -4.95 13.77 -5.11
N ASN A 31 -4.41 13.27 -6.23
CA ASN A 31 -5.17 12.47 -7.19
C ASN A 31 -5.67 11.17 -6.57
N ASN A 32 -4.83 10.47 -5.79
CA ASN A 32 -5.24 9.27 -5.08
C ASN A 32 -6.38 9.56 -4.09
N PHE A 33 -6.27 10.66 -3.33
CA PHE A 33 -7.32 11.09 -2.40
C PHE A 33 -8.65 11.38 -3.10
N VAL A 34 -8.62 12.13 -4.22
CA VAL A 34 -9.82 12.43 -5.01
C VAL A 34 -10.46 11.14 -5.54
N ILE A 35 -9.67 10.22 -6.10
CA ILE A 35 -10.18 8.94 -6.62
C ILE A 35 -10.84 8.12 -5.49
N ILE A 36 -10.20 8.04 -4.33
CA ILE A 36 -10.77 7.31 -3.17
C ILE A 36 -12.11 7.92 -2.78
N ILE A 37 -12.20 9.24 -2.62
CA ILE A 37 -13.47 9.90 -2.27
C ILE A 37 -14.56 9.60 -3.30
N VAL A 38 -14.25 9.74 -4.58
CA VAL A 38 -15.23 9.52 -5.65
C VAL A 38 -15.72 8.07 -5.65
N ILE A 39 -14.81 7.10 -5.54
CA ILE A 39 -15.16 5.68 -5.50
C ILE A 39 -15.96 5.36 -4.23
N SER A 40 -15.54 5.85 -3.06
CA SER A 40 -16.23 5.61 -1.80
C SER A 40 -17.65 6.18 -1.81
N ILE A 41 -17.85 7.43 -2.24
CA ILE A 41 -19.19 8.03 -2.35
C ILE A 41 -20.03 7.24 -3.35
N SER A 42 -19.47 6.89 -4.52
CA SER A 42 -20.18 6.13 -5.54
C SER A 42 -20.55 4.72 -5.06
N ALA A 43 -19.71 4.07 -4.26
CA ALA A 43 -19.97 2.76 -3.67
C ALA A 43 -21.12 2.84 -2.64
N LEU A 44 -21.10 3.86 -1.77
CA LEU A 44 -22.14 4.09 -0.78
C LEU A 44 -23.50 4.43 -1.39
N LEU A 45 -23.52 5.16 -2.51
CA LEU A 45 -24.76 5.54 -3.19
C LEU A 45 -25.37 4.41 -4.02
N ALA A 46 -24.54 3.55 -4.62
CA ALA A 46 -25.00 2.56 -5.58
C ALA A 46 -25.40 1.21 -4.96
N SER A 47 -24.87 0.86 -3.78
CA SER A 47 -25.06 -0.46 -3.19
C SER A 47 -25.95 -0.41 -1.94
N LYS A 48 -26.99 -1.25 -1.88
CA LYS A 48 -27.81 -1.44 -0.67
C LYS A 48 -27.03 -2.11 0.47
N GLU A 49 -26.02 -2.91 0.12
CA GLU A 49 -25.10 -3.54 1.05
C GLU A 49 -23.66 -3.15 0.71
N VAL A 50 -22.84 -2.81 1.71
CA VAL A 50 -21.45 -2.42 1.50
C VAL A 50 -20.64 -3.67 1.13
N THR A 51 -20.42 -3.87 -0.17
CA THR A 51 -19.56 -4.96 -0.66
C THR A 51 -18.09 -4.60 -0.46
N ILE A 52 -17.29 -5.55 0.03
CA ILE A 52 -15.84 -5.37 0.24
C ILE A 52 -15.12 -5.01 -1.08
N VAL A 53 -15.64 -5.50 -2.22
CA VAL A 53 -15.17 -5.13 -3.57
C VAL A 53 -16.22 -4.25 -4.24
N ALA A 54 -15.98 -2.94 -4.30
CA ALA A 54 -16.95 -1.95 -4.82
C ALA A 54 -17.46 -2.24 -6.25
N ILE A 55 -16.58 -2.75 -7.13
CA ILE A 55 -16.94 -3.15 -8.50
C ILE A 55 -18.00 -4.27 -8.50
N ALA A 56 -17.95 -5.20 -7.54
CA ALA A 56 -18.92 -6.28 -7.44
C ALA A 56 -20.31 -5.71 -7.11
N GLY A 57 -20.40 -4.79 -6.15
CA GLY A 57 -21.65 -4.11 -5.80
C GLY A 57 -22.27 -3.32 -6.96
N TRP A 58 -21.46 -2.58 -7.71
CA TRP A 58 -21.95 -1.83 -8.89
C TRP A 58 -22.41 -2.75 -10.01
N SER A 59 -21.67 -3.83 -10.27
CA SER A 59 -22.00 -4.74 -11.34
C SER A 59 -23.34 -5.47 -11.10
N ALA A 60 -23.68 -5.73 -9.84
CA ALA A 60 -24.98 -6.29 -9.47
C ALA A 60 -26.15 -5.35 -9.80
N ALA A 61 -25.96 -4.03 -9.68
CA ALA A 61 -26.98 -3.03 -10.01
C ALA A 61 -27.17 -2.86 -11.54
N LEU A 62 -26.16 -3.18 -12.35
CA LEU A 62 -26.16 -3.02 -13.82
C LEU A 62 -26.68 -4.25 -14.57
N GLY A 63 -26.86 -5.38 -13.88
CA GLY A 63 -27.42 -6.62 -14.39
C GLY A 63 -26.38 -7.72 -14.68
N PRO A 64 -26.83 -8.94 -15.05
CA PRO A 64 -25.98 -10.14 -15.06
C PRO A 64 -24.77 -10.07 -16.00
N TRP A 65 -24.90 -9.40 -17.16
CA TRP A 65 -23.80 -9.25 -18.11
C TRP A 65 -22.65 -8.41 -17.54
N ALA A 66 -22.98 -7.33 -16.82
CA ALA A 66 -22.01 -6.44 -16.21
C ALA A 66 -21.26 -7.15 -15.08
N GLN A 67 -21.94 -8.02 -14.34
CA GLN A 67 -21.35 -8.85 -13.29
C GLN A 67 -20.30 -9.83 -13.83
N ILE A 68 -20.57 -10.48 -14.97
CA ILE A 68 -19.58 -11.36 -15.61
C ILE A 68 -18.34 -10.57 -16.03
N VAL A 69 -18.53 -9.44 -16.70
CA VAL A 69 -17.41 -8.59 -17.16
C VAL A 69 -16.61 -8.05 -15.97
N ALA A 70 -17.28 -7.56 -14.93
CA ALA A 70 -16.67 -7.06 -13.70
C ALA A 70 -15.84 -8.13 -12.98
N ASN A 71 -16.35 -9.36 -12.88
CA ASN A 71 -15.65 -10.46 -12.23
C ASN A 71 -14.39 -10.85 -13.01
N VAL A 72 -14.49 -10.99 -14.34
CA VAL A 72 -13.33 -11.31 -15.19
C VAL A 72 -12.28 -10.21 -15.09
N PHE A 73 -12.70 -8.95 -15.19
CA PHE A 73 -11.80 -7.80 -15.06
C PHE A 73 -11.11 -7.78 -13.69
N THR A 74 -11.85 -8.03 -12.61
CA THR A 74 -11.30 -8.08 -11.25
C THR A 74 -10.26 -9.20 -11.11
N ILE A 75 -10.55 -10.40 -11.61
CA ILE A 75 -9.62 -11.53 -11.57
C ILE A 75 -8.34 -11.20 -12.35
N LEU A 76 -8.45 -10.64 -13.55
CA LEU A 76 -7.30 -10.27 -14.36
C LEU A 76 -6.46 -9.16 -13.70
N ALA A 77 -7.11 -8.16 -13.10
CA ALA A 77 -6.44 -7.09 -12.37
C ALA A 77 -5.69 -7.63 -11.14
N MET A 78 -6.33 -8.52 -10.37
CA MET A 78 -5.71 -9.17 -9.21
C MET A 78 -4.53 -10.05 -9.62
N LEU A 79 -4.67 -10.87 -10.67
CA LEU A 79 -3.62 -11.76 -11.16
C LEU A 79 -2.40 -10.97 -11.66
N THR A 80 -2.62 -9.90 -12.42
CA THR A 80 -1.55 -9.04 -12.95
C THR A 80 -0.80 -8.34 -11.81
N THR A 81 -1.55 -7.82 -10.84
CA THR A 81 -0.98 -7.17 -9.64
C THR A 81 -0.20 -8.17 -8.78
N TYR A 82 -0.75 -9.36 -8.59
CA TYR A 82 -0.11 -10.44 -7.84
C TYR A 82 1.24 -10.83 -8.45
N TRP A 83 1.31 -11.03 -9.77
CA TRP A 83 2.58 -11.34 -10.41
C TRP A 83 3.59 -10.22 -10.30
N SER A 84 3.17 -8.97 -10.51
CA SER A 84 4.05 -7.82 -10.38
C SER A 84 4.67 -7.72 -8.97
N ILE A 85 3.86 -7.91 -7.92
CA ILE A 85 4.32 -7.83 -6.54
C ILE A 85 5.22 -9.01 -6.18
N SER A 86 4.86 -10.22 -6.60
CA SER A 86 5.64 -11.42 -6.26
C SER A 86 7.00 -11.44 -6.95
N LEU A 87 7.09 -10.92 -8.18
CA LEU A 87 8.38 -10.70 -8.85
C LEU A 87 9.24 -9.68 -8.11
N ALA A 88 8.66 -8.55 -7.68
CA ALA A 88 9.38 -7.56 -6.89
C ALA A 88 9.88 -8.14 -5.55
N LEU A 89 9.05 -8.94 -4.88
CA LEU A 89 9.43 -9.63 -3.64
C LEU A 89 10.54 -10.67 -3.89
N SER A 90 10.48 -11.40 -4.99
CA SER A 90 11.53 -12.35 -5.38
C SER A 90 12.88 -11.66 -5.51
N SER A 91 12.94 -10.48 -6.13
CA SER A 91 14.19 -9.70 -6.24
C SER A 91 14.72 -9.28 -4.87
N ILE A 92 13.84 -8.85 -3.95
CA ILE A 92 14.23 -8.49 -2.58
C ILE A 92 14.77 -9.72 -1.82
N VAL A 93 14.11 -10.86 -1.94
CA VAL A 93 14.53 -12.11 -1.29
C VAL A 93 15.85 -12.63 -1.87
N GLU A 94 16.05 -12.50 -3.18
CA GLU A 94 17.30 -12.81 -3.86
C GLU A 94 18.45 -11.92 -3.38
N GLU A 95 18.22 -10.62 -3.24
CA GLU A 95 19.23 -9.69 -2.70
C GLU A 95 19.61 -10.02 -1.25
N GLN A 96 18.62 -10.34 -0.41
CA GLN A 96 18.86 -10.62 1.01
C GLN A 96 19.46 -12.01 1.28
N LEU A 97 18.97 -13.05 0.61
CA LEU A 97 19.37 -14.44 0.87
C LEU A 97 20.45 -14.95 -0.09
N LYS A 98 20.72 -14.22 -1.20
CA LYS A 98 21.67 -14.61 -2.26
C LYS A 98 21.44 -16.02 -2.79
N LEU A 99 20.17 -16.45 -2.84
CA LEU A 99 19.76 -17.75 -3.36
C LEU A 99 19.54 -17.71 -4.88
N LYS A 100 19.33 -18.88 -5.49
CA LYS A 100 18.96 -18.98 -6.91
C LYS A 100 17.60 -18.34 -7.15
N THR A 101 17.47 -17.57 -8.23
CA THR A 101 16.26 -16.85 -8.65
C THR A 101 15.00 -17.72 -8.64
N GLN A 102 15.08 -18.99 -9.07
CA GLN A 102 13.95 -19.91 -9.09
C GLN A 102 13.40 -20.22 -7.67
N LEU A 103 14.29 -20.35 -6.67
CA LEU A 103 13.90 -20.59 -5.29
C LEU A 103 13.32 -19.33 -4.66
N CYS A 104 13.90 -18.16 -4.94
CA CYS A 104 13.36 -16.87 -4.46
C CYS A 104 11.95 -16.60 -5.00
N TRP A 105 11.72 -16.89 -6.28
CA TRP A 105 10.40 -16.77 -6.89
C TRP A 105 9.41 -17.71 -6.23
N LEU A 106 9.81 -18.96 -5.99
CA LEU A 106 8.97 -19.95 -5.32
C LEU A 106 8.62 -19.53 -3.89
N LEU A 107 9.59 -19.05 -3.12
CA LEU A 107 9.40 -18.56 -1.76
C LEU A 107 8.55 -17.30 -1.69
N SER A 108 8.55 -16.48 -2.75
CA SER A 108 7.77 -15.23 -2.81
C SER A 108 6.33 -15.44 -3.32
N THR A 109 6.06 -16.53 -4.03
CA THR A 109 4.77 -16.82 -4.65
C THR A 109 3.97 -17.86 -3.86
N LEU A 110 4.59 -19.00 -3.56
CA LEU A 110 3.87 -20.15 -3.01
C LEU A 110 3.17 -19.88 -1.69
N PRO A 111 3.77 -19.18 -0.69
CA PRO A 111 3.12 -19.00 0.60
C PRO A 111 1.77 -18.28 0.48
N SER A 112 1.71 -17.18 -0.27
CA SER A 112 0.47 -16.43 -0.51
C SER A 112 -0.56 -17.22 -1.32
N LEU A 113 -0.11 -18.00 -2.30
CA LEU A 113 -0.99 -18.82 -3.13
C LEU A 113 -1.62 -19.95 -2.32
N LEU A 114 -0.80 -20.63 -1.49
CA LEU A 114 -1.26 -21.70 -0.60
C LEU A 114 -2.27 -21.18 0.43
N LEU A 115 -2.01 -20.02 1.05
CA LEU A 115 -2.96 -19.40 1.98
C LEU A 115 -4.33 -19.14 1.32
N THR A 116 -4.31 -18.66 0.08
CA THR A 116 -5.53 -18.42 -0.70
C THR A 116 -6.27 -19.73 -1.04
N LEU A 117 -5.54 -20.78 -1.42
CA LEU A 117 -6.12 -22.08 -1.78
C LEU A 117 -6.69 -22.84 -0.57
N ILE A 118 -6.06 -22.71 0.61
CA ILE A 118 -6.56 -23.30 1.86
C ILE A 118 -7.77 -22.50 2.37
N GLY A 119 -7.96 -21.27 1.91
CA GLY A 119 -9.08 -20.41 2.28
C GLY A 119 -8.94 -19.84 3.70
N ILE A 120 -7.71 -19.58 4.15
CA ILE A 120 -7.46 -19.06 5.50
C ILE A 120 -7.67 -17.55 5.52
N GLY A 121 -8.72 -17.11 6.22
CA GLY A 121 -9.01 -15.71 6.48
C GLY A 121 -9.90 -15.07 5.42
N ASP A 122 -10.84 -14.23 5.86
CA ASP A 122 -11.61 -13.40 4.94
C ASP A 122 -10.72 -12.31 4.34
N PHE A 123 -11.05 -11.87 3.12
CA PHE A 123 -10.26 -10.87 2.40
C PHE A 123 -10.09 -9.57 3.20
N LEU A 124 -11.15 -9.12 3.88
CA LEU A 124 -11.09 -7.92 4.70
C LEU A 124 -10.17 -8.11 5.91
N SER A 125 -10.29 -9.24 6.62
CA SER A 125 -9.43 -9.56 7.77
C SER A 125 -7.95 -9.62 7.38
N LEU A 126 -7.61 -10.18 6.21
CA LEU A 126 -6.23 -10.21 5.72
C LEU A 126 -5.71 -8.81 5.38
N LEU A 127 -6.56 -7.95 4.81
CA LEU A 127 -6.20 -6.55 4.55
C LEU A 127 -5.99 -5.75 5.84
N GLU A 128 -6.83 -5.95 6.85
CA GLU A 128 -6.73 -5.35 8.18
C GLU A 128 -5.44 -5.73 8.88
N ILE A 129 -5.14 -7.04 8.93
CA ILE A 129 -3.91 -7.57 9.52
C ILE A 129 -2.68 -7.02 8.80
N ALA A 130 -2.66 -7.07 7.46
CA ALA A 130 -1.53 -6.57 6.68
C ALA A 130 -1.34 -5.06 6.88
N GLY A 131 -2.43 -4.28 6.84
CA GLY A 131 -2.41 -2.85 7.04
C GLY A 131 -1.95 -2.45 8.44
N GLY A 132 -2.45 -3.14 9.47
CA GLY A 132 -2.07 -2.93 10.87
C GLY A 132 -0.62 -3.33 11.13
N ALA A 133 -0.16 -4.46 10.60
CA ALA A 133 1.24 -4.88 10.71
C ALA A 133 2.20 -3.88 10.06
N ILE A 134 1.90 -3.42 8.85
CA ILE A 134 2.69 -2.39 8.17
C ILE A 134 2.68 -1.08 8.97
N ALA A 135 1.53 -0.68 9.51
CA ALA A 135 1.41 0.52 10.35
C ALA A 135 2.35 0.48 11.55
N ILE A 136 2.40 -0.66 12.25
CA ILE A 136 3.25 -0.87 13.42
C ILE A 136 4.73 -0.82 13.03
N ILE A 137 5.11 -1.52 11.94
CA ILE A 137 6.49 -1.51 11.43
C ILE A 137 6.92 -0.07 11.12
N VAL A 138 6.07 0.69 10.42
CA VAL A 138 6.36 2.09 10.07
C VAL A 138 6.44 2.96 11.33
N ALA A 139 5.53 2.81 12.28
CA ALA A 139 5.55 3.54 13.55
C ALA A 139 6.88 3.37 14.29
N VAL A 140 7.39 2.13 14.34
CA VAL A 140 8.66 1.80 15.00
C VAL A 140 9.86 2.31 14.20
N MET A 141 9.83 2.19 12.86
CA MET A 141 10.93 2.57 11.99
C MET A 141 11.09 4.08 11.80
N VAL A 142 10.01 4.87 11.84
CA VAL A 142 10.07 6.32 11.61
C VAL A 142 11.01 7.02 12.59
N VAL A 143 10.98 6.67 13.87
CA VAL A 143 11.79 7.32 14.91
C VAL A 143 13.31 7.16 14.67
N PRO A 144 13.87 5.94 14.54
CA PRO A 144 15.30 5.76 14.27
C PRO A 144 15.69 6.35 12.91
N THR A 145 14.88 6.17 11.86
CA THR A 145 15.16 6.75 10.53
C THR A 145 15.27 8.27 10.60
N TYR A 146 14.37 8.94 11.32
CA TYR A 146 14.44 10.40 11.49
C TYR A 146 15.68 10.84 12.28
N ARG A 147 16.05 10.07 13.32
CA ARG A 147 17.24 10.37 14.13
C ARG A 147 18.53 10.20 13.34
N ILE A 148 18.62 9.19 12.47
CA ILE A 148 19.77 8.96 11.59
C ILE A 148 19.83 10.05 10.51
N ALA A 149 18.71 10.30 9.82
CA ALA A 149 18.64 11.30 8.76
C ALA A 149 19.01 12.72 9.25
N ARG A 150 18.68 13.07 10.50
CA ARG A 150 19.08 14.35 11.12
C ARG A 150 20.60 14.49 11.25
N LYS A 151 21.33 13.39 11.46
CA LYS A 151 22.79 13.42 11.58
C LYS A 151 23.46 13.62 10.22
N GLU A 152 22.85 13.11 9.15
CA GLU A 152 23.41 13.16 7.80
C GLU A 152 23.01 14.42 7.02
N ILE A 153 21.80 14.96 7.24
CA ILE A 153 21.28 16.14 6.52
C ILE A 153 20.77 17.18 7.53
N PRO A 154 21.65 18.04 8.06
CA PRO A 154 21.30 19.03 9.08
C PRO A 154 20.46 20.22 8.59
N GLU A 155 20.36 20.45 7.27
CA GLU A 155 19.64 21.58 6.68
C GLU A 155 18.46 21.18 5.78
N GLY A 156 17.41 22.01 5.76
CA GLY A 156 16.24 21.85 4.89
C GLY A 156 14.92 21.54 5.62
N ILE A 157 13.93 21.01 4.88
CA ILE A 157 12.57 20.65 5.38
C ILE A 157 12.64 19.73 6.60
N MET A 158 13.68 18.90 6.65
CA MET A 158 13.92 17.96 7.74
C MET A 158 14.09 18.67 9.08
N LYS A 159 14.68 19.86 9.14
CA LYS A 159 14.80 20.66 10.39
C LYS A 159 13.44 21.14 10.92
N ARG A 160 12.49 21.47 10.03
CA ARG A 160 11.13 21.92 10.39
C ARG A 160 10.25 20.78 10.89
N PHE A 161 10.42 19.57 10.33
CA PHE A 161 9.67 18.37 10.71
C PHE A 161 10.45 17.43 11.66
N SER A 162 11.65 17.82 12.10
CA SER A 162 12.52 17.07 13.04
C SER A 162 12.22 17.33 14.51
N SER A 163 11.26 18.19 14.85
CA SER A 163 10.94 18.45 16.25
C SER A 163 10.42 17.16 16.92
N THR A 164 10.91 16.85 18.12
CA THR A 164 10.42 15.75 18.96
C THR A 164 8.88 15.65 19.03
N PRO A 165 8.12 16.76 19.18
CA PRO A 165 6.64 16.69 19.17
C PRO A 165 6.07 16.17 17.85
N TYR A 166 6.68 16.49 16.69
CA TYR A 166 6.22 15.99 15.40
C TYR A 166 6.44 14.48 15.25
N GLN A 167 7.56 13.96 15.75
CA GLN A 167 7.82 12.51 15.76
C GLN A 167 6.80 11.76 16.63
N VAL A 168 6.50 12.29 17.82
CA VAL A 168 5.48 11.72 18.71
C VAL A 168 4.11 11.75 18.03
N PHE A 169 3.74 12.85 17.38
CA PHE A 169 2.49 12.95 16.63
C PHE A 169 2.38 11.90 15.51
N VAL A 170 3.43 11.71 14.71
CA VAL A 170 3.45 10.71 13.63
C VAL A 170 3.31 9.30 14.19
N VAL A 171 4.04 8.98 15.27
CA VAL A 171 3.93 7.66 15.94
C VAL A 171 2.52 7.43 16.46
N ILE A 172 1.92 8.42 17.13
CA ILE A 172 0.54 8.34 17.61
C ILE A 172 -0.43 8.12 16.44
N ALA A 173 -0.26 8.83 15.32
CA ALA A 173 -1.11 8.67 14.15
C ALA A 173 -1.03 7.24 13.57
N TYR A 174 0.16 6.65 13.48
CA TYR A 174 0.31 5.25 13.04
C TYR A 174 -0.22 4.24 14.06
N ILE A 175 -0.11 4.52 15.37
CA ILE A 175 -0.72 3.67 16.40
C ILE A 175 -2.24 3.73 16.31
N ILE A 176 -2.83 4.92 16.16
CA ILE A 176 -4.27 5.08 15.96
C ILE A 176 -4.71 4.33 14.70
N MET A 177 -3.93 4.40 13.61
CA MET A 177 -4.22 3.64 12.39
C MET A 177 -4.13 2.12 12.61
N ALA A 178 -3.12 1.65 13.33
CA ALA A 178 -2.97 0.23 13.64
C ALA A 178 -4.15 -0.29 14.49
N VAL A 179 -4.56 0.48 15.50
CA VAL A 179 -5.71 0.16 16.35
C VAL A 179 -7.01 0.25 15.55
N GLY A 180 -7.18 1.26 14.72
CA GLY A 180 -8.36 1.45 13.88
C GLY A 180 -8.53 0.39 12.79
N ASN A 181 -7.46 -0.29 12.39
CA ASN A 181 -7.53 -1.45 11.49
C ASN A 181 -7.87 -2.76 12.22
N LEU A 182 -7.83 -2.80 13.55
CA LEU A 182 -8.09 -4.00 14.36
C LEU A 182 -9.50 -4.02 14.98
N ILE A 183 -10.28 -2.95 14.79
CA ILE A 183 -11.64 -2.74 15.31
C ILE A 183 -12.60 -2.71 14.13
#